data_AF-A3CXD2-F1
#
_entry.id   AF-A3CXD2-F1
#
_cell.length_a   1.000
_cell.length_b   1.000
_cell.length_c   1.000
_cell.angle_alpha   90.00
_cell.angle_beta   90.00
_cell.angle_gamma   90.00
#
_symmetry.space_group_name_H-M   'P 1'
#
loop_
_entity.id
_entity.type
_entity.pdbx_description
1 polymer ?
#
loop_
_entity_poly.entity_id
_entity_poly.type
_entity_poly.pdbx_seq_one_letter_code
_entity_poly.pdbx_strand_id
1 'polypeptide(L)'
;MFLLFAIAMEFLETSPVLFSVLLVYLVYCGYILPEIDRRRGASGAAETVPGTGTGRSDRFFQLKTVLMLLTITVVSFLFLHLLIIVMHEFSHSFYAYFLGWKPDPWDIIYGSIIGAHWDENVDYSAIFAAGEGPAAAAIAFAGPFSNIMLFFVTVGLMSTKSVKNHRWIYHCTFWTCVITFAMVFEYVFTRSFLQHDDFGNINHGLGISPWLIFIAGTLLGILGLYYTIVYLLPEYHAIVTPHERPLQYVTVSAVCFVIFLFYIGLRITAYPAVPEWWCGVVGIAALFIVSFAASPARRWVQRSVEGRGVQEPSPPRPEPFRS
;
A
#
# COMPACT_ATOMS: atom_id res chain seq x y z
N MET A 1 9.94 -3.79 -16.52
CA MET A 1 10.28 -5.23 -16.51
C MET A 1 11.47 -5.54 -15.60
N PHE A 2 12.62 -4.89 -15.74
CA PHE A 2 13.77 -5.07 -14.83
C PHE A 2 13.43 -4.92 -13.34
N LEU A 3 12.56 -3.98 -12.99
CA LEU A 3 12.17 -3.72 -11.61
C LEU A 3 11.28 -4.82 -11.02
N LEU A 4 10.31 -5.32 -11.79
CA LEU A 4 9.52 -6.49 -11.43
C LEU A 4 10.38 -7.75 -11.31
N PHE A 5 11.42 -7.86 -12.14
CA PHE A 5 12.40 -8.92 -12.05
C PHE A 5 13.24 -8.82 -10.77
N ALA A 6 13.69 -7.63 -10.36
CA ALA A 6 14.41 -7.44 -9.11
C ALA A 6 13.56 -7.83 -7.89
N ILE A 7 12.30 -7.36 -7.85
CA ILE A 7 11.35 -7.76 -6.79
C ILE A 7 11.14 -9.27 -6.80
N ALA A 8 10.96 -9.88 -7.98
CA ALA A 8 10.79 -11.33 -8.10
C ALA A 8 12.02 -12.12 -7.62
N MET A 9 13.23 -11.66 -7.96
CA MET A 9 14.48 -12.28 -7.54
C MET A 9 14.67 -12.19 -6.03
N GLU A 10 14.32 -11.06 -5.44
CA GLU A 10 14.39 -10.88 -4.00
C GLU A 10 13.38 -11.75 -3.24
N PHE A 11 12.15 -11.89 -3.75
CA PHE A 11 11.20 -12.87 -3.22
C PHE A 11 11.76 -14.30 -3.32
N LEU A 12 12.42 -14.64 -4.43
CA LEU A 12 13.02 -15.95 -4.64
C LEU A 12 14.18 -16.21 -3.67
N GLU A 13 15.05 -15.22 -3.47
CA GLU A 13 16.18 -15.27 -2.53
C GLU A 13 15.70 -15.33 -1.08
N THR A 14 14.63 -14.58 -0.75
CA THR A 14 14.05 -14.55 0.59
C THR A 14 13.30 -15.84 0.91
N SER A 15 12.47 -16.33 -0.01
CA SER A 15 11.72 -17.57 0.17
C SER A 15 11.09 -18.12 -1.12
N PRO A 16 11.48 -19.35 -1.53
CA PRO A 16 10.82 -20.06 -2.62
C PRO A 16 9.30 -20.23 -2.43
N VAL A 17 8.83 -20.30 -1.19
CA VAL A 17 7.40 -20.41 -0.86
C VAL A 17 6.68 -19.10 -1.19
N LEU A 18 7.21 -17.96 -0.75
CA LEU A 18 6.61 -16.65 -1.05
C LEU A 18 6.64 -16.34 -2.54
N PHE A 19 7.73 -16.71 -3.22
CA PHE A 19 7.80 -16.61 -4.68
C PHE A 19 6.71 -17.46 -5.37
N SER A 20 6.49 -18.68 -4.90
CA SER A 20 5.41 -19.54 -5.41
C SER A 20 4.02 -18.93 -5.16
N VAL A 21 3.79 -18.35 -3.98
CA VAL A 21 2.55 -17.61 -3.65
C VAL A 21 2.36 -16.43 -4.60
N LEU A 22 3.41 -15.66 -4.89
CA LEU A 22 3.37 -14.56 -5.84
C LEU A 22 2.97 -15.04 -7.24
N LEU A 23 3.58 -16.12 -7.74
CA LEU A 23 3.21 -16.68 -9.05
C LEU A 23 1.75 -17.12 -9.11
N VAL A 24 1.28 -17.84 -8.08
CA VAL A 24 -0.13 -18.25 -7.97
C VAL A 24 -1.06 -17.04 -7.94
N TYR A 25 -0.67 -16.00 -7.20
CA TYR A 25 -1.44 -14.76 -7.11
C TYR A 25 -1.51 -14.00 -8.44
N LEU A 26 -0.40 -13.94 -9.19
CA LEU A 26 -0.39 -13.33 -10.53
C LEU A 26 -1.32 -14.07 -11.50
N VAL A 27 -1.31 -15.41 -11.46
CA VAL A 27 -2.25 -16.23 -12.25
C VAL A 27 -3.70 -15.99 -11.80
N TYR A 28 -3.92 -15.94 -10.50
CA TYR A 28 -5.23 -15.70 -9.91
C TYR A 28 -5.82 -14.36 -10.38
N CYS A 29 -5.08 -13.27 -10.27
CA CYS A 29 -5.55 -11.94 -10.67
C CYS A 29 -5.59 -11.74 -12.19
N GLY A 30 -4.64 -12.32 -12.93
CA GLY A 30 -4.55 -12.15 -14.38
C GLY A 30 -5.57 -12.97 -15.17
N TYR A 31 -5.97 -14.14 -14.65
CA TYR A 31 -6.79 -15.10 -15.39
C TYR A 31 -8.03 -15.58 -14.63
N ILE A 32 -7.87 -16.06 -13.39
CA ILE A 32 -8.95 -16.75 -12.66
C ILE A 32 -10.04 -15.76 -12.25
N LEU A 33 -9.66 -14.66 -11.59
CA LEU A 33 -10.60 -13.68 -11.06
C LEU A 33 -11.43 -12.99 -12.18
N PRO A 34 -10.81 -12.48 -13.27
CA PRO A 34 -11.58 -11.95 -14.41
C PRO A 34 -12.53 -12.96 -15.03
N GLU A 35 -12.14 -14.24 -15.12
CA GLU A 35 -12.98 -15.31 -15.66
C GLU A 35 -14.19 -15.62 -14.77
N ILE A 36 -14.00 -15.68 -13.44
CA ILE A 36 -15.10 -15.84 -12.48
C ILE A 36 -16.13 -14.72 -12.67
N ASP A 37 -15.65 -13.49 -12.80
CA ASP A 37 -16.52 -12.33 -12.94
C ASP A 37 -17.21 -12.26 -14.29
N ARG A 38 -16.56 -12.73 -15.36
CA ARG A 38 -17.18 -12.92 -16.68
C ARG A 38 -18.34 -13.92 -16.60
N ARG A 39 -18.15 -15.05 -15.92
CA ARG A 39 -19.19 -16.11 -15.80
C ARG A 39 -20.38 -15.70 -14.94
N ARG A 40 -20.18 -14.82 -13.95
CA ARG A 40 -21.25 -14.37 -13.04
C ARG A 40 -22.24 -13.40 -13.69
N GLY A 41 -22.16 -13.17 -14.99
CA GLY A 41 -23.04 -12.24 -15.68
C GLY A 41 -22.89 -10.84 -15.08
N ALA A 42 -21.65 -10.40 -14.83
CA ALA A 42 -21.37 -8.98 -14.64
C ALA A 42 -21.56 -8.28 -16.01
N SER A 43 -22.83 -8.18 -16.43
CA SER A 43 -23.36 -7.88 -17.77
C SER A 43 -22.95 -6.52 -18.35
N GLY A 44 -22.09 -5.77 -17.68
CA GLY A 44 -21.40 -4.61 -18.24
C GLY A 44 -20.05 -4.93 -18.88
N ALA A 45 -19.60 -6.19 -18.88
CA ALA A 45 -18.54 -6.61 -19.79
C ALA A 45 -19.18 -6.59 -21.17
N ALA A 46 -18.99 -5.48 -21.88
CA ALA A 46 -19.36 -5.28 -23.26
C ALA A 46 -19.43 -6.63 -23.99
N GLU A 47 -20.64 -7.00 -24.40
CA GLU A 47 -20.77 -7.49 -25.77
C GLU A 47 -20.10 -6.42 -26.62
N THR A 48 -18.79 -6.61 -26.81
CA THR A 48 -18.07 -6.03 -27.92
C THR A 48 -18.87 -6.52 -29.10
N VAL A 49 -19.71 -5.63 -29.64
CA VAL A 49 -20.51 -5.88 -30.83
C VAL A 49 -19.59 -6.66 -31.77
N PRO A 50 -19.90 -7.93 -32.10
CA PRO A 50 -19.06 -8.73 -32.97
C PRO A 50 -19.19 -8.17 -34.38
N GLY A 51 -18.49 -7.06 -34.61
CA GLY A 51 -18.61 -6.19 -35.76
C GLY A 51 -17.23 -5.76 -36.19
N THR A 52 -16.81 -6.29 -37.34
CA THR A 52 -15.76 -5.78 -38.21
C THR A 52 -14.30 -5.81 -37.69
N GLY A 53 -13.67 -6.99 -37.71
CA GLY A 53 -12.28 -7.16 -38.20
C GLY A 53 -11.07 -6.51 -37.48
N THR A 54 -11.22 -5.72 -36.41
CA THR A 54 -10.09 -5.00 -35.76
C THR A 54 -9.48 -5.69 -34.54
N GLY A 55 -10.00 -6.85 -34.12
CA GLY A 55 -9.72 -7.46 -32.80
C GLY A 55 -8.27 -7.87 -32.47
N ARG A 56 -7.31 -7.72 -33.38
CA ARG A 56 -5.86 -7.86 -33.08
C ARG A 56 -5.24 -6.54 -32.63
N SER A 57 -5.67 -5.41 -33.21
CA SER A 57 -5.17 -4.07 -32.87
C SER A 57 -5.60 -3.68 -31.45
N ASP A 58 -6.86 -3.95 -31.08
CA ASP A 58 -7.42 -3.57 -29.79
C ASP A 58 -6.76 -4.30 -28.62
N ARG A 59 -6.45 -5.59 -28.79
CA ARG A 59 -5.74 -6.40 -27.78
C ARG A 59 -4.32 -5.91 -27.54
N PHE A 60 -3.61 -5.52 -28.59
CA PHE A 60 -2.25 -4.99 -28.46
C PHE A 60 -2.26 -3.63 -27.74
N PHE A 61 -3.21 -2.76 -28.10
CA PHE A 61 -3.37 -1.47 -27.43
C PHE A 61 -3.68 -1.64 -25.93
N GLN A 62 -4.61 -2.52 -25.60
CA GLN A 62 -4.97 -2.82 -24.20
C GLN A 62 -3.79 -3.38 -23.39
N LEU A 63 -3.03 -4.32 -23.97
CA LEU A 63 -1.83 -4.86 -23.33
C LEU A 63 -0.79 -3.77 -23.07
N LYS A 64 -0.56 -2.88 -24.03
CA LYS A 64 0.36 -1.74 -23.88
C LYS A 64 -0.07 -0.85 -22.72
N THR A 65 -1.35 -0.51 -22.61
CA THR A 65 -1.87 0.33 -21.51
C THR A 65 -1.72 -0.35 -20.16
N VAL A 66 -2.02 -1.65 -20.07
CA VAL A 66 -1.82 -2.47 -18.87
C VAL A 66 -0.35 -2.46 -18.43
N LEU A 67 0.57 -2.73 -19.36
CA LEU A 67 2.00 -2.75 -19.08
C LEU A 67 2.53 -1.37 -18.67
N MET A 68 2.01 -0.31 -19.26
CA MET A 68 2.36 1.06 -18.90
C MET A 68 1.91 1.39 -17.49
N LEU A 69 0.64 1.13 -17.14
CA LEU A 69 0.14 1.38 -15.77
C LEU A 69 0.91 0.54 -14.76
N LEU A 70 1.13 -0.75 -15.03
CA LEU A 70 1.90 -1.62 -14.16
C LEU A 70 3.31 -1.07 -13.93
N THR A 71 3.97 -0.59 -14.99
CA THR A 71 5.31 -0.01 -14.88
C THR A 71 5.29 1.27 -14.04
N ILE A 72 4.33 2.16 -14.28
CA ILE A 72 4.17 3.40 -13.48
C ILE A 72 3.93 3.04 -12.02
N THR A 73 3.00 2.15 -11.71
CA THR A 73 2.70 1.72 -10.35
C THR A 73 3.94 1.16 -9.65
N VAL A 74 4.72 0.30 -10.31
CA VAL A 74 5.90 -0.32 -9.68
C VAL A 74 7.02 0.70 -9.45
N VAL A 75 7.25 1.61 -10.39
CA VAL A 75 8.24 2.69 -10.24
C VAL A 75 7.81 3.67 -9.15
N SER A 76 6.55 4.12 -9.17
CA SER A 76 5.98 5.00 -8.15
C SER A 76 6.02 4.35 -6.78
N PHE A 77 5.66 3.07 -6.66
CA PHE A 77 5.74 2.32 -5.41
C PHE A 77 7.16 2.34 -4.84
N LEU A 78 8.18 1.94 -5.60
CA LEU A 78 9.54 1.89 -5.06
C LEU A 78 10.08 3.26 -4.68
N PHE A 79 9.85 4.28 -5.52
CA PHE A 79 10.30 5.63 -5.22
C PHE A 79 9.63 6.17 -3.96
N LEU A 80 8.31 6.03 -3.85
CA LEU A 80 7.55 6.50 -2.68
C LEU A 80 7.89 5.67 -1.44
N HIS A 81 8.02 4.35 -1.55
CA HIS A 81 8.43 3.45 -0.46
C HIS A 81 9.77 3.88 0.14
N LEU A 82 10.79 4.04 -0.70
CA LEU A 82 12.11 4.49 -0.27
C LEU A 82 12.05 5.87 0.39
N LEU A 83 11.32 6.81 -0.21
CA LEU A 83 11.16 8.14 0.36
C LEU A 83 10.50 8.10 1.75
N ILE A 84 9.47 7.29 1.93
CA ILE A 84 8.75 7.23 3.19
C ILE A 84 9.58 6.48 4.26
N ILE A 85 10.33 5.43 3.91
CA ILE A 85 11.30 4.81 4.83
C ILE A 85 12.33 5.86 5.29
N VAL A 86 12.91 6.61 4.35
CA VAL A 86 13.86 7.67 4.68
C VAL A 86 13.23 8.68 5.65
N MET A 87 12.00 9.12 5.39
CA MET A 87 11.27 10.02 6.30
C MET A 87 11.02 9.40 7.68
N HIS A 88 10.75 8.10 7.75
CA HIS A 88 10.55 7.35 8.99
C HIS A 88 11.83 7.34 9.83
N GLU A 89 12.96 6.91 9.26
CA GLU A 89 14.27 6.90 9.94
C GLU A 89 14.74 8.31 10.35
N PHE A 90 14.49 9.30 9.49
CA PHE A 90 14.75 10.69 9.84
C PHE A 90 13.92 11.13 11.04
N SER A 91 12.67 10.70 11.16
CA SER A 91 11.82 11.11 12.28
C SER A 91 12.37 10.62 13.61
N HIS A 92 12.86 9.37 13.67
CA HIS A 92 13.58 8.86 14.84
C HIS A 92 14.85 9.68 15.11
N SER A 93 15.71 9.83 14.11
CA SER A 93 17.00 10.50 14.24
C SER A 93 16.88 11.97 14.67
N PHE A 94 15.95 12.73 14.08
CA PHE A 94 15.69 14.12 14.46
C PHE A 94 15.13 14.23 15.87
N TYR A 95 14.22 13.33 16.26
CA TYR A 95 13.66 13.37 17.61
C TYR A 95 14.73 13.03 18.67
N ALA A 96 15.59 12.03 18.40
CA ALA A 96 16.73 11.71 19.25
C ALA A 96 17.72 12.87 19.35
N TYR A 97 17.99 13.56 18.24
CA TYR A 97 18.82 14.77 18.22
C TYR A 97 18.24 15.89 19.08
N PHE A 98 16.94 16.17 18.95
CA PHE A 98 16.29 17.21 19.78
C PHE A 98 16.29 16.90 21.27
N LEU A 99 16.27 15.62 21.64
CA LEU A 99 16.39 15.18 23.04
C LEU A 99 17.84 15.08 23.52
N GLY A 100 18.83 15.33 22.66
CA GLY A 100 20.26 15.26 23.00
C GLY A 100 20.85 13.86 23.07
N TRP A 101 20.11 12.84 22.60
CA TRP A 101 20.55 11.44 22.56
C TRP A 101 21.32 11.07 21.29
N LYS A 102 21.31 11.95 20.29
CA LYS A 102 22.06 11.79 19.05
C LYS A 102 22.76 13.10 18.67
N PRO A 103 24.06 13.09 18.32
CA PRO A 103 24.78 14.31 17.97
C PRO A 103 24.47 14.83 16.56
N ASP A 104 24.14 13.93 15.62
CA ASP A 104 23.87 14.26 14.22
C ASP A 104 22.61 13.52 13.73
N PRO A 105 21.53 14.22 13.34
CA PRO A 105 20.32 13.57 12.84
C PRO A 105 20.48 12.95 11.45
N TRP A 106 21.59 13.22 10.74
CA TRP A 106 21.87 12.69 9.39
C TRP A 106 22.63 11.35 9.41
N ASP A 107 23.14 10.94 10.57
CA ASP A 107 23.91 9.70 10.75
C ASP A 107 23.00 8.46 10.76
N ILE A 108 22.30 8.22 9.64
CA ILE A 108 21.40 7.09 9.42
C ILE A 108 22.17 5.99 8.70
N ILE A 109 21.95 4.74 9.10
CA ILE A 109 22.47 3.57 8.37
C ILE A 109 21.48 3.26 7.25
N TYR A 110 21.86 3.63 6.03
CA TYR A 110 21.04 3.41 4.84
C TYR A 110 21.08 1.94 4.41
N GLY A 111 19.91 1.32 4.36
CA GLY A 111 19.75 -0.09 4.00
C GLY A 111 19.53 -0.35 2.51
N SER A 112 18.90 -1.49 2.20
CA SER A 112 18.60 -1.92 0.84
C SER A 112 17.46 -1.11 0.20
N ILE A 113 17.34 -1.18 -1.13
CA ILE A 113 16.31 -0.47 -1.92
C ILE A 113 14.88 -0.89 -1.54
N ILE A 114 14.68 -2.10 -1.01
CA ILE A 114 13.36 -2.56 -0.55
C ILE A 114 13.09 -2.32 0.93
N GLY A 115 14.02 -1.68 1.64
CA GLY A 115 13.82 -1.32 3.05
C GLY A 115 14.36 -2.31 4.06
N ALA A 116 15.29 -3.20 3.70
CA ALA A 116 15.97 -4.05 4.67
C ALA A 116 17.18 -3.33 5.27
N HIS A 117 17.47 -3.54 6.57
CA HIS A 117 18.66 -3.02 7.26
C HIS A 117 18.78 -1.49 7.28
N TRP A 118 17.65 -0.79 7.30
CA TRP A 118 17.62 0.63 7.66
C TRP A 118 17.63 0.74 9.18
N ASP A 119 18.39 1.69 9.70
CA ASP A 119 18.54 1.92 11.13
C ASP A 119 18.88 3.39 11.39
N GLU A 120 18.15 4.00 12.32
CA GLU A 120 18.28 5.37 12.75
C GLU A 120 19.54 5.64 13.59
N ASN A 121 20.38 4.65 13.84
CA ASN A 121 21.61 4.70 14.64
C ASN A 121 21.43 5.38 16.01
N VAL A 122 20.37 5.02 16.74
CA VAL A 122 20.09 5.51 18.10
C VAL A 122 20.49 4.43 19.11
N ASP A 123 21.32 4.79 20.10
CA ASP A 123 21.71 3.87 21.18
C ASP A 123 20.61 3.79 22.26
N TYR A 124 19.53 3.06 21.97
CA TYR A 124 18.45 2.82 22.92
C TYR A 124 18.92 2.19 24.24
N SER A 125 19.99 1.38 24.21
CA SER A 125 20.51 0.74 25.41
C SER A 125 21.05 1.77 26.39
N ALA A 126 21.78 2.78 25.90
CA ALA A 126 22.25 3.89 26.72
C ALA A 126 21.10 4.72 27.31
N ILE A 127 20.05 4.98 26.52
CA ILE A 127 18.85 5.73 26.99
C ILE A 127 18.15 4.97 28.12
N PHE A 128 17.93 3.66 27.96
CA PHE A 128 17.32 2.84 29.00
C PHE A 128 18.22 2.71 30.24
N ALA A 129 19.54 2.57 30.06
CA ALA A 129 20.50 2.53 31.17
C ALA A 129 20.54 3.83 31.98
N ALA A 130 20.26 4.96 31.35
CA ALA A 130 20.12 6.26 32.01
C ALA A 130 18.76 6.43 32.75
N GLY A 131 17.84 5.47 32.63
CA GLY A 131 16.50 5.54 33.22
C GLY A 131 15.51 6.40 32.43
N GLU A 132 15.85 6.78 31.19
CA GLU A 132 15.09 7.72 30.35
C GLU A 132 14.15 6.97 29.40
N GLY A 133 13.46 5.95 29.93
CA GLY A 133 12.52 5.11 29.18
C GLY A 133 11.47 5.88 28.37
N PRO A 134 10.82 6.93 28.93
CA PRO A 134 9.89 7.75 28.16
C PRO A 134 10.53 8.44 26.95
N ALA A 135 11.80 8.87 27.04
CA ALA A 135 12.53 9.45 25.92
C ALA A 135 12.77 8.40 24.82
N ALA A 136 13.23 7.21 25.19
CA ALA A 136 13.38 6.08 24.27
C ALA A 136 12.06 5.75 23.56
N ALA A 137 10.96 5.66 24.31
CA ALA A 137 9.63 5.40 23.74
C ALA A 137 9.19 6.51 22.77
N ALA A 138 9.45 7.78 23.10
CA ALA A 138 9.07 8.90 22.24
C ALA A 138 9.91 8.93 20.95
N ILE A 139 11.21 8.63 21.02
CA ILE A 139 12.07 8.47 19.84
C ILE A 139 11.56 7.31 18.98
N ALA A 140 11.33 6.13 19.57
CA ALA A 140 10.81 4.95 18.86
C ALA A 140 9.40 5.16 18.30
N PHE A 141 8.59 6.07 18.85
CA PHE A 141 7.29 6.41 18.29
C PHE A 141 7.36 7.39 17.12
N ALA A 142 8.44 8.15 16.98
CA ALA A 142 8.54 9.23 16.00
C ALA A 142 8.42 8.73 14.54
N GLY A 143 9.06 7.62 14.18
CA GLY A 143 8.92 7.01 12.85
C GLY A 143 7.48 6.57 12.54
N PRO A 144 6.86 5.68 13.33
CA PRO A 144 5.47 5.28 13.12
C PRO A 144 4.51 6.48 13.12
N PHE A 145 4.73 7.46 14.00
CA PHE A 145 3.93 8.68 14.06
C PHE A 145 4.01 9.50 12.77
N SER A 146 5.19 9.63 12.16
CA SER A 146 5.36 10.33 10.88
C SER A 146 4.51 9.71 9.77
N ASN A 147 4.44 8.37 9.72
CA ASN A 147 3.62 7.64 8.77
C ASN A 147 2.12 7.82 9.03
N ILE A 148 1.71 7.83 10.31
CA ILE A 148 0.32 8.11 10.71
C ILE A 148 -0.08 9.52 10.25
N MET A 149 0.75 10.52 10.49
CA MET A 149 0.49 11.89 10.05
C MET A 149 0.41 11.99 8.53
N LEU A 150 1.34 11.37 7.81
CA LEU A 150 1.35 11.39 6.35
C LEU A 150 0.14 10.66 5.74
N PHE A 151 -0.36 9.60 6.38
CA PHE A 151 -1.63 8.96 6.01
C PHE A 151 -2.80 9.95 6.09
N PHE A 152 -2.98 10.65 7.21
CA PHE A 152 -4.07 11.62 7.35
C PHE A 152 -3.93 12.81 6.39
N VAL A 153 -2.71 13.31 6.19
CA VAL A 153 -2.43 14.39 5.22
C VAL A 153 -2.80 13.94 3.81
N THR A 154 -2.40 12.75 3.39
CA THR A 154 -2.72 12.24 2.04
C THR A 154 -4.21 11.98 1.84
N VAL A 155 -4.92 11.46 2.85
CA VAL A 155 -6.40 11.35 2.83
C VAL A 155 -7.06 12.74 2.69
N GLY A 156 -6.58 13.72 3.44
CA GLY A 156 -7.05 15.11 3.35
C GLY A 156 -6.82 15.71 1.96
N LEU A 157 -5.61 15.54 1.41
CA LEU A 157 -5.24 16.00 0.07
C LEU A 157 -6.11 15.34 -1.01
N MET A 158 -6.32 14.03 -0.94
CA MET A 158 -7.18 13.29 -1.87
C MET A 158 -8.64 13.75 -1.83
N SER A 159 -9.09 14.32 -0.71
CA SER A 159 -10.43 14.88 -0.59
C SER A 159 -10.61 16.23 -1.31
N THR A 160 -9.51 16.90 -1.70
CA THR A 160 -9.56 18.20 -2.37
C THR A 160 -9.86 18.09 -3.87
N LYS A 161 -10.63 19.04 -4.41
CA LYS A 161 -10.93 19.10 -5.86
C LYS A 161 -9.67 19.25 -6.72
N SER A 162 -8.68 20.00 -6.23
CA SER A 162 -7.42 20.23 -6.95
C SER A 162 -6.72 18.89 -7.24
N VAL A 163 -6.54 18.03 -6.23
CA VAL A 163 -5.90 16.73 -6.42
C VAL A 163 -6.77 15.80 -7.29
N LYS A 164 -8.10 15.80 -7.09
CA LYS A 164 -9.04 14.97 -7.89
C LYS A 164 -9.05 15.30 -9.38
N ASN A 165 -8.78 16.55 -9.75
CA ASN A 165 -8.72 16.99 -11.15
C ASN A 165 -7.41 16.60 -11.87
N HIS A 166 -6.42 16.10 -11.14
CA HIS A 166 -5.11 15.74 -11.70
C HIS A 166 -4.80 14.26 -11.46
N ARG A 167 -5.11 13.42 -12.44
CA ARG A 167 -4.98 11.94 -12.35
C ARG A 167 -3.66 11.45 -11.77
N TRP A 168 -2.53 12.06 -12.15
CA TRP A 168 -1.20 11.61 -11.72
C TRP A 168 -0.81 12.13 -10.34
N ILE A 169 -1.29 13.31 -9.96
CA ILE A 169 -1.14 13.79 -8.57
C ILE A 169 -1.99 12.89 -7.66
N TYR A 170 -3.23 12.59 -8.05
CA TYR A 170 -4.07 11.64 -7.32
C TYR A 170 -3.42 10.26 -7.20
N HIS A 171 -2.81 9.75 -8.28
CA HIS A 171 -2.07 8.49 -8.29
C HIS A 171 -0.94 8.48 -7.25
N CYS A 172 -0.06 9.48 -7.27
CA CYS A 172 1.04 9.57 -6.31
C CYS A 172 0.53 9.70 -4.87
N THR A 173 -0.45 10.58 -4.61
CA THR A 173 -1.03 10.76 -3.27
C THR A 173 -1.71 9.48 -2.76
N PHE A 174 -2.43 8.76 -3.63
CA PHE A 174 -3.04 7.47 -3.30
C PHE A 174 -1.98 6.43 -2.92
N TRP A 175 -0.91 6.30 -3.70
CA TRP A 175 0.15 5.34 -3.39
C TRP A 175 0.91 5.71 -2.11
N THR A 176 1.18 6.99 -1.86
CA THR A 176 1.72 7.45 -0.57
C THR A 176 0.79 7.07 0.59
N CYS A 177 -0.52 7.25 0.42
CA CYS A 177 -1.54 6.85 1.41
C CYS A 177 -1.52 5.34 1.67
N VAL A 178 -1.51 4.52 0.60
CA VAL A 178 -1.47 3.05 0.73
C VAL A 178 -0.20 2.57 1.40
N ILE A 179 0.96 3.13 1.05
CA ILE A 179 2.26 2.75 1.60
C ILE A 179 2.36 3.12 3.09
N THR A 180 2.03 4.37 3.43
CA THR A 180 2.03 4.82 4.84
C THR A 180 1.07 4.01 5.71
N PHE A 181 -0.14 3.74 5.20
CA PHE A 181 -1.09 2.85 5.86
C PHE A 181 -0.51 1.44 6.04
N ALA A 182 0.03 0.85 4.98
CA ALA A 182 0.54 -0.52 5.01
C ALA A 182 1.70 -0.68 5.99
N MET A 183 2.62 0.29 6.05
CA MET A 183 3.69 0.31 7.05
C MET A 183 3.14 0.38 8.47
N VAL A 184 2.30 1.36 8.79
CA VAL A 184 1.73 1.48 10.15
C VAL A 184 0.96 0.22 10.54
N PHE A 185 0.17 -0.32 9.62
CA PHE A 185 -0.62 -1.52 9.87
C PHE A 185 0.26 -2.75 10.08
N GLU A 186 1.31 -2.93 9.27
CA GLU A 186 2.28 -4.02 9.44
C GLU A 186 3.03 -3.92 10.77
N TYR A 187 3.43 -2.72 11.16
CA TYR A 187 4.11 -2.47 12.43
C TYR A 187 3.26 -2.92 13.61
N VAL A 188 2.00 -2.49 13.65
CA VAL A 188 1.10 -2.93 14.71
C VAL A 188 0.84 -4.44 14.61
N PHE A 189 0.46 -4.92 13.43
CA PHE A 189 -0.06 -6.29 13.28
C PHE A 189 1.01 -7.36 13.42
N THR A 190 2.25 -7.07 13.01
CA THR A 190 3.35 -8.06 12.97
C THR A 190 4.48 -7.77 13.97
N ARG A 191 4.65 -6.52 14.43
CA ARG A 191 5.81 -6.12 15.25
C ARG A 191 5.48 -5.76 16.70
N SER A 192 4.21 -5.73 17.11
CA SER A 192 3.83 -5.33 18.48
C SER A 192 4.53 -6.12 19.60
N PHE A 193 4.92 -7.36 19.34
CA PHE A 193 5.55 -8.27 20.31
C PHE A 193 7.07 -8.40 20.15
N LEU A 194 7.67 -7.72 19.16
CA LEU A 194 9.13 -7.70 19.00
C LEU A 194 9.76 -6.84 20.09
N GLN A 195 10.88 -7.29 20.66
CA GLN A 195 11.51 -6.64 21.81
C GLN A 195 12.46 -5.49 21.44
N HIS A 196 13.04 -5.52 20.24
CA HIS A 196 14.12 -4.61 19.82
C HIS A 196 13.76 -3.74 18.62
N ASP A 197 12.48 -3.67 18.28
CA ASP A 197 11.93 -2.83 17.21
C ASP A 197 11.26 -1.59 17.83
N ASP A 198 10.73 -0.68 17.01
CA ASP A 198 10.05 0.55 17.48
C ASP A 198 9.05 0.27 18.60
N PHE A 199 8.16 -0.70 18.38
CA PHE A 199 7.13 -1.05 19.35
C PHE A 199 7.69 -1.76 20.58
N GLY A 200 8.79 -2.49 20.44
CA GLY A 200 9.52 -3.06 21.57
C GLY A 200 10.07 -1.96 22.48
N ASN A 201 10.71 -0.96 21.89
CA ASN A 201 11.25 0.21 22.58
C ASN A 201 10.13 1.07 23.20
N ILE A 202 8.99 1.23 22.54
CA ILE A 202 7.80 1.90 23.10
C ILE A 202 7.27 1.14 24.32
N ASN A 203 7.06 -0.17 24.19
CA ASN A 203 6.54 -1.01 25.27
C ASN A 203 7.48 -1.01 26.48
N HIS A 204 8.79 -1.15 26.25
CA HIS A 204 9.80 -1.12 27.29
C HIS A 204 9.87 0.26 27.98
N GLY A 205 9.91 1.34 27.20
CA GLY A 205 10.04 2.69 27.73
C GLY A 205 8.82 3.22 28.48
N LEU A 206 7.62 2.78 28.11
CA LEU A 206 6.38 3.16 28.80
C LEU A 206 5.92 2.12 29.84
N GLY A 207 6.54 0.95 29.89
CA GLY A 207 6.11 -0.17 30.74
C GLY A 207 4.70 -0.68 30.39
N ILE A 208 4.28 -0.58 29.13
CA ILE A 208 2.96 -1.01 28.67
C ILE A 208 2.99 -2.40 28.05
N SER A 209 1.86 -3.10 28.15
CA SER A 209 1.71 -4.42 27.55
C SER A 209 1.62 -4.30 26.02
N PRO A 210 2.40 -5.12 25.26
CA PRO A 210 2.27 -5.26 23.81
C PRO A 210 0.83 -5.47 23.31
N TRP A 211 0.01 -6.14 24.11
CA TRP A 211 -1.40 -6.42 23.79
C TRP A 211 -2.25 -5.17 23.62
N LEU A 212 -1.96 -4.10 24.36
CA LEU A 212 -2.73 -2.86 24.25
C LEU A 212 -2.57 -2.26 22.86
N ILE A 213 -1.32 -2.15 22.40
CA ILE A 213 -0.98 -1.65 21.07
C ILE A 213 -1.54 -2.60 20.01
N PHE A 214 -1.31 -3.91 20.15
CA PHE A 214 -1.74 -4.89 19.18
C PHE A 214 -3.25 -4.84 18.97
N ILE A 215 -4.06 -4.89 20.04
CA ILE A 215 -5.52 -4.90 19.93
C ILE A 215 -6.04 -3.57 19.39
N ALA A 216 -5.66 -2.45 20.01
CA ALA A 216 -6.17 -1.13 19.63
C ALA A 216 -5.75 -0.77 18.21
N GLY A 217 -4.47 -0.95 17.90
CA GLY A 217 -3.93 -0.67 16.58
C GLY A 217 -4.49 -1.62 15.51
N THR A 218 -4.73 -2.91 15.81
CA THR A 218 -5.32 -3.83 14.82
C THR A 218 -6.75 -3.43 14.50
N LEU A 219 -7.54 -3.02 15.50
CA LEU A 219 -8.90 -2.51 15.26
C LEU A 219 -8.88 -1.25 14.38
N LEU A 220 -7.99 -0.31 14.67
CA LEU A 220 -7.81 0.90 13.85
C LEU A 220 -7.28 0.55 12.44
N GLY A 221 -6.39 -0.43 12.34
CA GLY A 221 -5.86 -0.94 11.09
C GLY A 221 -6.93 -1.59 10.22
N ILE A 222 -7.83 -2.38 10.80
CA ILE A 222 -8.99 -2.96 10.10
C ILE A 222 -9.93 -1.85 9.61
N LEU A 223 -10.17 -0.80 10.41
CA LEU A 223 -10.97 0.34 9.99
C LEU A 223 -10.30 1.11 8.84
N GLY A 224 -8.99 1.34 8.92
CA GLY A 224 -8.20 1.96 7.86
C GLY A 224 -8.19 1.12 6.59
N LEU A 225 -8.08 -0.21 6.71
CA LEU A 225 -8.15 -1.14 5.59
C LEU A 225 -9.53 -1.09 4.92
N TYR A 226 -10.60 -1.12 5.71
CA TYR A 226 -11.96 -0.96 5.23
C TYR A 226 -12.11 0.37 4.47
N TYR A 227 -11.61 1.48 5.03
CA TYR A 227 -11.65 2.79 4.38
C TYR A 227 -10.88 2.80 3.05
N THR A 228 -9.66 2.27 3.03
CA THR A 228 -8.81 2.19 1.83
C THR A 228 -9.47 1.36 0.73
N ILE A 229 -10.00 0.18 1.07
CA ILE A 229 -10.59 -0.75 0.08
C ILE A 229 -11.99 -0.31 -0.37
N VAL A 230 -12.83 0.20 0.53
CA VAL A 230 -14.24 0.48 0.22
C VAL A 230 -14.45 1.91 -0.29
N TYR A 231 -13.59 2.86 0.08
CA TYR A 231 -13.76 4.26 -0.28
C TYR A 231 -12.66 4.77 -1.22
N LEU A 232 -11.39 4.60 -0.86
CA LEU A 232 -10.29 5.18 -1.65
C LEU A 232 -10.06 4.44 -2.97
N LEU A 233 -10.10 3.10 -2.95
CA LEU A 233 -9.85 2.28 -4.14
C LEU A 233 -10.91 2.47 -5.25
N PRO A 234 -12.23 2.50 -4.98
CA PRO A 234 -13.20 2.87 -6.00
C PRO A 234 -13.05 4.30 -6.52
N GLU A 235 -12.65 5.24 -5.66
CA GLU A 235 -12.39 6.61 -6.09
C GLU A 235 -11.17 6.70 -7.02
N TYR A 236 -10.10 5.95 -6.70
CA TYR A 236 -8.96 5.79 -7.59
C TYR A 236 -9.39 5.20 -8.94
N HIS A 237 -10.28 4.19 -8.96
CA HIS A 237 -10.81 3.66 -10.20
C HIS A 237 -11.58 4.70 -11.02
N ALA A 238 -12.36 5.55 -10.36
CA ALA A 238 -13.12 6.61 -11.02
C ALA A 238 -12.22 7.69 -11.63
N ILE A 239 -11.05 7.97 -11.05
CA ILE A 239 -10.16 9.07 -11.47
C ILE A 239 -9.02 8.60 -12.39
N VAL A 240 -8.36 7.49 -12.05
CA VAL A 240 -7.10 7.08 -12.69
C VAL A 240 -7.33 6.00 -13.75
N THR A 241 -8.29 5.10 -13.54
CA THR A 241 -8.59 3.99 -14.45
C THR A 241 -10.09 3.93 -14.81
N PRO A 242 -10.70 5.04 -15.27
CA PRO A 242 -12.12 5.08 -15.56
C PRO A 242 -12.45 4.13 -16.72
N HIS A 243 -13.52 3.35 -16.58
CA HIS A 243 -14.05 2.44 -17.61
C HIS A 243 -13.11 1.31 -18.08
N GLU A 244 -11.86 1.24 -17.62
CA GLU A 244 -10.88 0.24 -18.05
C GLU A 244 -10.74 -0.91 -17.04
N ARG A 245 -11.60 -1.93 -17.15
CA ARG A 245 -11.62 -3.09 -16.23
C ARG A 245 -10.25 -3.77 -16.01
N PRO A 246 -9.43 -4.02 -17.05
CA PRO A 246 -8.11 -4.64 -16.82
C PRO A 246 -7.20 -3.78 -15.95
N LEU A 247 -7.22 -2.46 -16.12
CA LEU A 247 -6.44 -1.55 -15.30
C LEU A 247 -6.92 -1.52 -13.84
N GLN A 248 -8.23 -1.64 -13.64
CA GLN A 248 -8.82 -1.75 -12.31
C GLN A 248 -8.37 -3.05 -11.62
N TYR A 249 -8.34 -4.19 -12.34
CA TYR A 249 -7.78 -5.44 -11.79
C TYR A 249 -6.31 -5.30 -11.42
N VAL A 250 -5.49 -4.69 -12.28
CA VAL A 250 -4.07 -4.42 -11.99
C VAL A 250 -3.94 -3.61 -10.71
N THR A 251 -4.75 -2.56 -10.55
CA THR A 251 -4.73 -1.69 -9.38
C THR A 251 -5.12 -2.43 -8.10
N VAL A 252 -6.27 -3.14 -8.09
CA VAL A 252 -6.70 -3.95 -6.93
C VAL A 252 -5.62 -4.96 -6.56
N SER A 253 -5.04 -5.61 -7.58
CA SER A 253 -4.01 -6.63 -7.39
C SER A 253 -2.75 -6.04 -6.77
N ALA A 254 -2.32 -4.86 -7.22
CA ALA A 254 -1.16 -4.16 -6.72
C ALA A 254 -1.37 -3.67 -5.27
N VAL A 255 -2.54 -3.11 -4.95
CA VAL A 255 -2.86 -2.68 -3.58
C VAL A 255 -2.87 -3.88 -2.62
N CYS A 256 -3.50 -4.98 -3.01
CA CYS A 256 -3.53 -6.19 -2.19
C CYS A 256 -2.14 -6.83 -2.09
N PHE A 257 -1.34 -6.83 -3.16
CA PHE A 257 0.06 -7.27 -3.12
C PHE A 257 0.86 -6.46 -2.11
N VAL A 258 0.82 -5.13 -2.18
CA VAL A 258 1.57 -4.25 -1.27
C VAL A 258 1.17 -4.50 0.18
N ILE A 259 -0.12 -4.44 0.51
CA ILE A 259 -0.58 -4.56 1.90
C ILE A 259 -0.34 -5.99 2.43
N PHE A 260 -0.81 -7.01 1.71
CA PHE A 260 -0.95 -8.34 2.28
C PHE A 260 0.23 -9.27 2.01
N LEU A 261 0.94 -9.10 0.89
CA LEU A 261 2.09 -9.93 0.57
C LEU A 261 3.42 -9.23 0.87
N PHE A 262 3.61 -8.01 0.39
CA PHE A 262 4.87 -7.29 0.55
C PHE A 262 5.13 -6.89 2.01
N TYR A 263 4.16 -6.22 2.67
CA TYR A 263 4.33 -5.83 4.07
C TYR A 263 4.02 -6.96 5.05
N ILE A 264 2.83 -7.56 4.98
CA ILE A 264 2.43 -8.58 5.97
C ILE A 264 3.01 -9.97 5.64
N GLY A 265 2.83 -10.45 4.41
CA GLY A 265 3.18 -11.82 4.02
C GLY A 265 4.68 -12.12 4.07
N LEU A 266 5.53 -11.15 3.71
CA LEU A 266 6.99 -11.28 3.71
C LEU A 266 7.54 -11.60 5.10
N ARG A 267 6.82 -11.22 6.16
CA ARG A 267 7.24 -11.50 7.56
C ARG A 267 7.21 -12.96 7.96
N ILE A 268 6.53 -13.83 7.20
CA ILE A 268 6.54 -15.27 7.49
C ILE A 268 7.97 -15.85 7.42
N THR A 269 8.88 -15.23 6.66
CA THR A 269 10.26 -15.70 6.48
C THR A 269 11.25 -15.01 7.39
N ALA A 270 10.94 -13.79 7.84
CA ALA A 270 11.81 -13.03 8.73
C ALA A 270 11.84 -13.61 10.15
N TYR A 271 10.79 -14.32 10.56
CA TYR A 271 10.62 -14.72 11.96
C TYR A 271 10.02 -16.12 12.19
N PRO A 272 10.70 -17.21 11.81
CA PRO A 272 10.22 -18.56 12.13
C PRO A 272 10.19 -18.84 13.64
N ALA A 273 10.90 -18.03 14.44
CA ALA A 273 11.08 -18.25 15.88
C ALA A 273 10.16 -17.41 16.78
N VAL A 274 9.45 -16.40 16.25
CA VAL A 274 8.50 -15.62 17.06
C VAL A 274 7.04 -16.03 16.76
N PRO A 275 6.14 -15.99 17.75
CA PRO A 275 4.78 -16.49 17.61
C PRO A 275 3.96 -15.90 16.45
N GLU A 276 4.39 -14.80 15.84
CA GLU A 276 3.65 -13.96 14.89
C GLU A 276 3.66 -14.48 13.44
N TRP A 277 4.24 -15.66 13.17
CA TRP A 277 4.20 -16.27 11.82
C TRP A 277 2.77 -16.42 11.27
N TRP A 278 1.76 -16.57 12.14
CA TRP A 278 0.37 -16.65 11.75
C TRP A 278 -0.14 -15.33 11.14
N CYS A 279 0.44 -14.17 11.47
CA CYS A 279 0.11 -12.89 10.85
C CYS A 279 0.42 -12.92 9.35
N GLY A 280 1.56 -13.51 8.97
CA GLY A 280 1.94 -13.72 7.57
C GLY A 280 0.95 -14.63 6.84
N VAL A 281 0.49 -15.72 7.49
CA VAL A 281 -0.54 -16.61 6.94
C VAL A 281 -1.88 -15.90 6.76
N VAL A 282 -2.30 -15.08 7.73
CA VAL A 282 -3.50 -14.24 7.62
C VAL A 282 -3.36 -13.25 6.46
N GLY A 283 -2.19 -12.63 6.29
CA GLY A 283 -1.87 -11.80 5.13
C GLY A 283 -2.05 -12.54 3.81
N ILE A 284 -1.44 -13.73 3.67
CA ILE A 284 -1.56 -14.55 2.45
C ILE A 284 -3.03 -14.93 2.19
N ALA A 285 -3.81 -15.28 3.21
CA ALA A 285 -5.24 -15.55 3.02
C ALA A 285 -6.01 -14.29 2.57
N ALA A 286 -5.74 -13.15 3.21
CA ALA A 286 -6.37 -11.86 2.89
C ALA A 286 -6.03 -11.39 1.47
N LEU A 287 -4.83 -11.67 0.97
CA LEU A 287 -4.40 -11.37 -0.41
C LEU A 287 -5.41 -11.86 -1.45
N PHE A 288 -5.90 -13.09 -1.32
CA PHE A 288 -6.88 -13.68 -2.25
C PHE A 288 -8.31 -13.24 -1.94
N ILE A 289 -8.70 -13.22 -0.66
CA ILE A 289 -10.06 -12.91 -0.21
C ILE A 289 -10.41 -11.46 -0.55
N VAL A 290 -9.53 -10.51 -0.24
CA VAL A 290 -9.79 -9.08 -0.45
C VAL A 290 -9.77 -8.75 -1.93
N SER A 291 -8.84 -9.30 -2.71
CA SER A 291 -8.84 -9.17 -4.17
C SER A 291 -10.15 -9.67 -4.80
N PHE A 292 -10.68 -10.80 -4.30
CA PHE A 292 -11.98 -11.31 -4.73
C PHE A 292 -13.14 -10.37 -4.35
N ALA A 293 -13.14 -9.89 -3.10
CA ALA A 293 -14.21 -9.08 -2.54
C ALA A 293 -14.25 -7.65 -3.12
N ALA A 294 -13.07 -7.11 -3.46
CA ALA A 294 -12.85 -5.80 -4.05
C ALA A 294 -12.70 -5.83 -5.58
N SER A 295 -13.04 -6.95 -6.22
CA SER A 295 -12.97 -7.05 -7.68
C SER A 295 -13.80 -5.93 -8.35
N PRO A 296 -13.31 -5.33 -9.45
CA PRO A 296 -14.01 -4.30 -10.20
C PRO A 296 -15.38 -4.74 -10.77
N ALA A 297 -15.63 -6.05 -10.87
CA ALA A 297 -16.91 -6.58 -11.33
C ALA A 297 -18.01 -6.58 -10.25
N ARG A 298 -17.66 -6.29 -8.99
CA ARG A 298 -18.61 -6.30 -7.87
C ARG A 298 -19.57 -5.12 -7.99
N ARG A 299 -20.85 -5.39 -7.74
CA ARG A 299 -21.91 -4.38 -7.79
C ARG A 299 -21.63 -3.19 -6.87
N TRP A 300 -21.06 -3.44 -5.69
CA TRP A 300 -20.75 -2.36 -4.76
C TRP A 300 -19.62 -1.48 -5.28
N VAL A 301 -18.56 -2.06 -5.87
CA VAL A 301 -17.46 -1.32 -6.50
C VAL A 301 -17.98 -0.48 -7.66
N GLN A 302 -18.79 -1.07 -8.55
CA GLN A 302 -19.38 -0.38 -9.70
C GLN A 302 -20.22 0.83 -9.27
N ARG A 303 -21.14 0.64 -8.32
CA ARG A 303 -21.95 1.73 -7.78
C ARG A 303 -21.11 2.83 -7.14
N SER A 304 -20.04 2.46 -6.42
CA SER A 304 -19.13 3.42 -5.81
C SER A 304 -18.33 4.21 -6.86
N VAL A 305 -17.93 3.58 -7.97
CA VAL A 305 -17.26 4.25 -9.09
C VAL A 305 -18.22 5.21 -9.81
N GLU A 306 -19.43 4.75 -10.13
CA GLU A 306 -20.47 5.55 -10.80
C GLU A 306 -20.86 6.79 -10.00
N GLY A 307 -21.04 6.64 -8.68
CA GLY A 307 -21.38 7.77 -7.80
C GLY A 307 -20.25 8.78 -7.58
N ARG A 308 -19.01 8.43 -7.98
CA ARG A 308 -17.80 9.26 -7.76
C ARG A 308 -17.18 9.80 -9.04
N GLY A 309 -17.71 9.43 -10.21
CA GLY A 309 -17.26 9.97 -11.48
C GLY A 309 -17.25 11.49 -11.38
N VAL A 310 -16.08 12.10 -11.55
CA VAL A 310 -15.98 13.55 -11.76
C VAL A 310 -16.90 13.82 -12.93
N GLN A 311 -17.98 14.60 -12.71
CA GLN A 311 -18.82 15.03 -13.81
C GLN A 311 -17.88 15.62 -14.85
N GLU A 312 -17.71 14.95 -16.00
CA GLU A 312 -16.96 15.53 -17.09
C GLU A 312 -17.54 16.92 -17.29
N PRO A 313 -16.69 17.98 -17.31
CA PRO A 313 -17.19 19.33 -17.51
C PRO A 313 -18.06 19.28 -18.75
N SER A 314 -19.35 19.57 -18.57
CA SER A 314 -20.32 19.50 -19.66
C SER A 314 -19.70 20.20 -20.86
N PRO A 315 -19.68 19.56 -22.05
CA PRO A 315 -19.07 20.17 -23.22
C PRO A 315 -19.60 21.60 -23.34
N PRO A 316 -18.71 22.59 -23.61
CA PRO A 316 -19.09 23.98 -23.63
C PRO A 316 -20.34 24.12 -24.48
N ARG A 317 -21.42 24.68 -23.91
CA ARG A 317 -22.66 24.88 -24.68
C ARG A 317 -22.27 25.63 -25.95
N PRO A 318 -22.67 25.15 -27.14
CA PRO A 318 -22.39 25.88 -28.37
C PRO A 318 -22.90 27.32 -28.16
N GLU A 319 -22.01 28.29 -28.31
CA GLU A 319 -22.43 29.68 -28.21
C GLU A 319 -23.55 29.91 -29.23
N PRO A 320 -24.67 30.54 -28.84
CA PRO A 320 -25.73 30.84 -29.78
C PRO A 320 -25.10 31.68 -30.90
N PHE A 321 -25.20 31.19 -32.13
CA PHE A 321 -24.81 31.92 -33.33
C PHE A 321 -25.45 33.31 -33.25
N ARG A 322 -24.63 34.34 -33.04
CA ARG A 322 -25.07 35.73 -33.20
C ARG A 322 -25.20 35.99 -34.69
N SER A 323 -26.45 35.94 -35.18
CA SER A 323 -26.87 36.45 -36.48
C SER A 323 -26.92 37.97 -36.47
#